data_AF-A0ABD2RTS4-F1
#
_entry.id   AF-A0ABD2RTS4-F1
#
_cell.length_a   1.000
_cell.length_b   1.000
_cell.length_c   1.000
_cell.angle_alpha   90.00
_cell.angle_beta   90.00
_cell.angle_gamma   90.00
#
_symmetry.space_group_name_H-M   'P 1'
#
loop_
_entity.id
_entity.type
_entity.pdbx_description
1 polymer ?
#
loop_
_entity_poly.entity_id
_entity_poly.type
_entity_poly.pdbx_seq_one_letter_code
_entity_poly.pdbx_strand_id
1 'polypeptide(L)'
;MVIISEYNEQDDKPPSSSPVSPKPSNETKVEEVKEAKNATNAIEENKKGLLAPNIGNGLDLDNYSWGQSLQEVNANIPVPQGTKSRFIVCDIKMNHLTVGLKGQPPIIDGELYRPVKVEDCFWTLEDQKSISVLLTKIDKMHWWKWVVKGEPELDTEKVEPEITRLSELDPEIRSSVETIMFDQRQEAMGLPTLDEMQNQEMLKFIMEKYPQMDFSKAQKS
;
A
#
# COMPACT_ATOMS: atom_id res chain seq x y z
N MET A 1 -63.74 -9.82 -24.22
CA MET A 1 -63.23 -10.78 -25.21
C MET A 1 -61.81 -11.10 -24.79
N VAL A 2 -61.48 -12.12 -23.98
CA VAL A 2 -61.93 -13.52 -23.88
C VAL A 2 -61.98 -14.21 -25.23
N ILE A 3 -60.97 -15.06 -25.50
CA ILE A 3 -60.97 -16.45 -26.00
C ILE A 3 -59.54 -16.96 -25.68
N ILE A 4 -59.23 -17.78 -24.66
CA ILE A 4 -59.52 -19.20 -24.36
C ILE A 4 -58.99 -20.19 -25.41
N SER A 5 -57.94 -20.93 -25.07
CA SER A 5 -57.78 -22.40 -25.24
C SER A 5 -56.33 -22.76 -24.84
N GLU A 6 -55.98 -23.86 -24.18
CA GLU A 6 -56.70 -25.00 -23.62
C GLU A 6 -55.71 -25.67 -22.65
N TYR A 7 -56.22 -26.15 -21.51
CA TYR A 7 -55.56 -27.08 -20.60
C TYR A 7 -55.79 -28.52 -21.08
N ASN A 8 -54.82 -29.41 -20.83
CA ASN A 8 -55.04 -30.75 -20.22
C ASN A 8 -53.66 -31.37 -19.92
N GLU A 9 -53.28 -31.65 -18.67
CA GLU A 9 -53.74 -32.69 -17.72
C GLU A 9 -53.43 -34.13 -18.12
N GLN A 10 -52.57 -34.77 -17.30
CA GLN A 10 -52.75 -36.11 -16.71
C GLN A 10 -51.57 -36.34 -15.75
N ASP A 11 -51.78 -36.26 -14.43
CA ASP A 11 -52.36 -37.27 -13.51
C ASP A 11 -51.29 -38.22 -12.96
N ASP A 12 -50.95 -38.09 -11.66
CA ASP A 12 -51.35 -39.12 -10.70
C ASP A 12 -51.15 -38.69 -9.23
N LYS A 13 -52.03 -39.20 -8.36
CA LYS A 13 -52.31 -38.73 -6.99
C LYS A 13 -51.87 -39.80 -5.94
N PRO A 14 -52.38 -39.79 -4.69
CA PRO A 14 -51.78 -39.51 -3.35
C PRO A 14 -51.44 -40.83 -2.56
N PRO A 15 -51.49 -41.01 -1.20
CA PRO A 15 -51.78 -40.12 -0.05
C PRO A 15 -50.96 -40.32 1.28
N SER A 16 -51.20 -39.41 2.23
CA SER A 16 -51.42 -39.63 3.69
C SER A 16 -50.45 -40.49 4.52
N SER A 17 -49.83 -39.90 5.56
CA SER A 17 -50.13 -40.15 6.99
C SER A 17 -49.04 -39.61 7.95
N SER A 18 -49.50 -39.14 9.12
CA SER A 18 -48.82 -38.53 10.30
C SER A 18 -47.79 -39.48 11.00
N PRO A 19 -47.17 -39.24 12.20
CA PRO A 19 -47.35 -38.17 13.23
C PRO A 19 -46.11 -37.71 14.11
N VAL A 20 -46.29 -36.59 14.86
CA VAL A 20 -45.86 -36.29 16.29
C VAL A 20 -44.34 -36.13 16.65
N SER A 21 -43.80 -34.90 16.86
CA SER A 21 -43.57 -34.12 18.14
C SER A 21 -42.27 -34.45 18.92
N PRO A 22 -41.77 -33.65 19.91
CA PRO A 22 -41.71 -32.18 20.12
C PRO A 22 -40.32 -31.64 20.61
N LYS A 23 -40.27 -30.32 20.88
CA LYS A 23 -39.56 -29.62 22.01
C LYS A 23 -38.19 -28.92 21.74
N PRO A 24 -37.79 -27.94 22.59
CA PRO A 24 -37.64 -26.53 22.21
C PRO A 24 -36.24 -25.94 22.50
N SER A 25 -35.94 -24.73 22.04
CA SER A 25 -34.98 -23.86 22.77
C SER A 25 -34.96 -22.43 22.23
N ASN A 26 -35.34 -21.51 23.12
CA ASN A 26 -35.14 -20.07 23.01
C ASN A 26 -33.65 -19.70 22.97
N GLU A 27 -33.29 -19.07 21.86
CA GLU A 27 -32.51 -17.84 21.72
C GLU A 27 -32.04 -17.06 22.99
N THR A 28 -30.73 -16.74 22.92
CA THR A 28 -30.10 -15.43 23.16
C THR A 28 -29.59 -15.10 24.56
N LYS A 29 -28.24 -15.08 24.68
CA LYS A 29 -27.41 -13.92 25.10
C LYS A 29 -26.02 -14.35 25.62
N VAL A 30 -25.06 -14.74 24.76
CA VAL A 30 -23.61 -14.78 25.11
C VAL A 30 -22.71 -14.74 23.85
N GLU A 31 -22.54 -13.62 23.14
CA GLU A 31 -21.53 -13.57 22.05
C GLU A 31 -20.59 -12.34 22.03
N GLU A 32 -20.78 -11.31 22.87
CA GLU A 32 -20.08 -10.03 22.63
C GLU A 32 -18.73 -9.81 23.37
N VAL A 33 -18.08 -10.84 23.94
CA VAL A 33 -16.83 -10.63 24.73
C VAL A 33 -15.65 -11.54 24.32
N LYS A 34 -15.77 -12.30 23.21
CA LYS A 34 -14.67 -13.19 22.75
C LYS A 34 -13.87 -12.65 21.56
N GLU A 35 -14.32 -11.59 20.89
CA GLU A 35 -13.64 -11.07 19.69
C GLU A 35 -12.41 -10.18 19.98
N ALA A 36 -12.36 -9.49 21.11
CA ALA A 36 -11.27 -8.54 21.39
C ALA A 36 -9.93 -9.18 21.80
N LYS A 37 -9.91 -10.49 22.14
CA LYS A 37 -8.68 -11.20 22.57
C LYS A 37 -8.09 -12.12 21.51
N ASN A 38 -8.84 -12.44 20.46
CA ASN A 38 -8.34 -13.20 19.30
C ASN A 38 -7.73 -12.29 18.22
N ALA A 39 -8.09 -11.01 18.18
CA ALA A 39 -7.49 -10.06 17.25
C ALA A 39 -6.01 -9.78 17.57
N THR A 40 -5.61 -9.75 18.84
CA THR A 40 -4.23 -9.42 19.23
C THR A 40 -3.26 -10.57 18.99
N ASN A 41 -3.68 -11.83 19.23
CA ASN A 41 -2.83 -13.00 18.99
C ASN A 41 -2.73 -13.38 17.51
N ALA A 42 -3.75 -13.09 16.68
CA ALA A 42 -3.70 -13.34 15.24
C ALA A 42 -2.80 -12.34 14.48
N ILE A 43 -2.58 -11.14 15.02
CA ILE A 43 -1.66 -10.16 14.42
C ILE A 43 -0.20 -10.53 14.70
N GLU A 44 0.11 -11.13 15.86
CA GLU A 44 1.48 -11.48 16.22
C GLU A 44 2.01 -12.72 15.47
N GLU A 45 1.16 -13.71 15.17
CA GLU A 45 1.59 -14.92 14.43
C GLU A 45 1.84 -14.65 12.93
N ASN A 46 1.23 -13.62 12.34
CA ASN A 46 1.41 -13.29 10.93
C ASN A 46 2.68 -12.45 10.63
N LYS A 47 3.41 -12.01 11.67
CA LYS A 47 4.71 -11.30 11.49
C LYS A 47 5.87 -12.23 11.14
N LYS A 48 5.67 -13.55 11.11
CA LYS A 48 6.74 -14.54 10.85
C LYS A 48 7.11 -14.75 9.37
N GLY A 49 6.45 -14.08 8.43
CA GLY A 49 6.71 -14.24 6.99
C GLY A 49 6.98 -12.95 6.21
N LEU A 50 6.86 -11.77 6.83
CA LEU A 50 7.07 -10.49 6.17
C LEU A 50 8.57 -10.17 6.08
N LEU A 51 9.04 -9.82 4.89
CA LEU A 51 10.44 -9.48 4.63
C LEU A 51 10.68 -7.98 4.86
N ALA A 52 11.86 -7.64 5.36
CA ALA A 52 12.26 -6.24 5.49
C ALA A 52 12.58 -5.62 4.11
N PRO A 53 12.25 -4.34 3.88
CA PRO A 53 12.55 -3.67 2.62
C PRO A 53 14.05 -3.60 2.33
N ASN A 54 14.41 -3.71 1.06
CA ASN A 54 15.71 -3.29 0.55
C ASN A 54 15.82 -1.75 0.51
N ILE A 55 16.99 -1.22 0.10
CA ILE A 55 17.20 0.23 -0.10
C ILE A 55 16.21 0.82 -1.09
N GLY A 56 15.60 0.04 -1.98
CA GLY A 56 14.57 0.48 -2.90
C GLY A 56 13.16 0.48 -2.32
N ASN A 57 12.94 0.18 -1.04
CA ASN A 57 11.61 -0.06 -0.44
C ASN A 57 10.82 -1.21 -1.10
N GLY A 58 11.51 -2.13 -1.78
CA GLY A 58 10.96 -3.37 -2.33
C GLY A 58 11.72 -4.57 -1.75
N LEU A 59 11.90 -5.62 -2.56
CA LEU A 59 12.59 -6.84 -2.15
C LEU A 59 13.62 -7.28 -3.19
N ASP A 60 14.65 -7.98 -2.70
CA ASP A 60 15.60 -8.72 -3.52
C ASP A 60 15.18 -10.19 -3.52
N LEU A 61 14.73 -10.69 -4.68
CA LEU A 61 14.33 -12.08 -4.87
C LEU A 61 15.42 -12.84 -5.64
N ASP A 62 15.28 -14.16 -5.74
CA ASP A 62 16.29 -15.02 -6.39
C ASP A 62 16.45 -14.72 -7.88
N ASN A 63 15.36 -14.33 -8.56
CA ASN A 63 15.28 -14.17 -10.01
C ASN A 63 15.25 -12.70 -10.47
N TYR A 64 14.91 -11.76 -9.59
CA TYR A 64 14.93 -10.32 -9.86
C TYR A 64 14.88 -9.52 -8.56
N SER A 65 15.18 -8.23 -8.62
CA SER A 65 14.96 -7.30 -7.51
C SER A 65 13.98 -6.22 -7.91
N TRP A 66 13.29 -5.64 -6.93
CA TRP A 66 12.43 -4.50 -7.18
C TRP A 66 12.50 -3.48 -6.06
N GLY A 67 12.14 -2.26 -6.41
CA GLY A 67 11.97 -1.13 -5.52
C GLY A 67 10.71 -0.36 -5.88
N GLN A 68 10.33 0.60 -5.05
CA GLN A 68 9.16 1.41 -5.26
C GLN A 68 9.25 2.77 -4.55
N SER A 69 8.48 3.70 -5.09
CA SER A 69 8.03 4.91 -4.41
C SER A 69 6.51 4.83 -4.23
N LEU A 70 5.88 5.89 -3.72
CA LEU A 70 4.41 5.99 -3.76
C LEU A 70 3.87 6.06 -5.19
N GLN A 71 4.68 6.49 -6.16
CA GLN A 71 4.22 6.73 -7.54
C GLN A 71 4.43 5.53 -8.45
N GLU A 72 5.50 4.76 -8.23
CA GLU A 72 5.94 3.76 -9.19
C GLU A 72 6.61 2.56 -8.51
N VAL A 73 6.70 1.47 -9.27
CA VAL A 73 7.50 0.27 -8.96
C VAL A 73 8.56 0.12 -10.06
N ASN A 74 9.80 -0.11 -9.67
CA ASN A 74 10.89 -0.41 -10.58
C ASN A 74 11.37 -1.84 -10.33
N ALA A 75 11.27 -2.72 -11.33
CA ALA A 75 11.76 -4.09 -11.27
C ALA A 75 12.97 -4.27 -12.18
N ASN A 76 14.04 -4.84 -11.64
CA ASN A 76 15.29 -5.13 -12.33
C ASN A 76 15.50 -6.63 -12.43
N ILE A 77 15.42 -7.16 -13.65
CA ILE A 77 15.50 -8.58 -13.96
C ILE A 77 16.84 -8.88 -14.65
N PRO A 78 17.78 -9.58 -13.98
CA PRO A 78 19.02 -10.02 -14.61
C PRO A 78 18.75 -10.98 -15.78
N VAL A 79 19.49 -10.80 -16.88
CA VAL A 79 19.44 -11.67 -18.07
C VAL A 79 20.86 -12.04 -18.51
N PRO A 80 21.05 -13.12 -19.29
CA PRO A 80 22.37 -13.49 -19.79
C PRO A 80 23.03 -12.35 -20.55
N GLN A 81 24.34 -12.15 -20.33
CA GLN A 81 25.09 -11.06 -20.96
C GLN A 81 25.05 -11.15 -22.48
N GLY A 82 24.85 -10.01 -23.14
CA GLY A 82 24.71 -9.93 -24.60
C GLY A 82 23.29 -10.22 -25.10
N THR A 83 22.31 -10.26 -24.18
CA THR A 83 20.88 -10.32 -24.54
C THR A 83 20.54 -9.14 -25.45
N LYS A 84 19.71 -9.39 -26.46
CA LYS A 84 19.23 -8.35 -27.40
C LYS A 84 17.74 -8.15 -27.20
N SER A 85 17.26 -6.91 -27.34
CA SER A 85 15.87 -6.54 -27.08
C SER A 85 14.84 -7.37 -27.84
N ARG A 86 15.17 -7.82 -29.07
CA ARG A 86 14.29 -8.70 -29.87
C ARG A 86 13.99 -10.07 -29.25
N PHE A 87 14.78 -10.49 -28.26
CA PHE A 87 14.59 -11.74 -27.53
C PHE A 87 13.87 -11.53 -26.21
N ILE A 88 13.53 -10.30 -25.84
CA ILE A 88 12.81 -9.98 -24.62
C ILE A 88 11.31 -10.02 -24.92
N VAL A 89 10.56 -10.66 -24.04
CA VAL A 89 9.10 -10.56 -23.96
C VAL A 89 8.79 -9.78 -22.71
N CYS A 90 8.19 -8.60 -22.86
CA CYS A 90 7.71 -7.77 -21.77
C CYS A 90 6.32 -7.28 -22.16
N ASP A 91 5.30 -7.82 -21.51
CA ASP A 91 3.89 -7.47 -21.69
C ASP A 91 3.37 -6.87 -20.38
N ILE A 92 3.02 -5.59 -20.42
CA ILE A 92 2.54 -4.83 -19.27
C ILE A 92 1.05 -4.56 -19.51
N LYS A 93 0.21 -5.11 -18.65
CA LYS A 93 -1.24 -4.88 -18.62
C LYS A 93 -1.62 -4.22 -17.31
N MET A 94 -2.81 -3.64 -17.28
CA MET A 94 -3.29 -2.88 -16.12
C MET A 94 -3.16 -3.66 -14.80
N ASN A 95 -3.45 -4.95 -14.80
CA ASN A 95 -3.39 -5.81 -13.61
C ASN A 95 -2.47 -7.03 -13.78
N HIS A 96 -1.59 -7.07 -14.79
CA HIS A 96 -0.75 -8.25 -15.06
C HIS A 96 0.59 -7.83 -15.64
N LEU A 97 1.66 -8.46 -15.19
CA LEU A 97 3.00 -8.31 -15.76
C LEU A 97 3.55 -9.66 -16.22
N THR A 98 4.05 -9.70 -17.46
CA THR A 98 4.81 -10.84 -17.98
C THR A 98 6.16 -10.36 -18.51
N VAL A 99 7.26 -10.88 -17.97
CA VAL A 99 8.64 -10.52 -18.35
C VAL A 99 9.49 -11.78 -18.48
N GLY A 100 10.22 -11.91 -19.57
CA GLY A 100 11.15 -13.03 -19.76
C GLY A 100 11.84 -13.03 -21.12
N LEU A 101 12.47 -14.16 -21.44
CA LEU A 101 13.13 -14.38 -22.72
C LEU A 101 12.25 -15.22 -23.64
N LYS A 102 12.21 -14.84 -24.91
CA LYS A 102 11.44 -15.53 -25.95
C LYS A 102 11.87 -16.99 -26.05
N GLY A 103 10.90 -17.91 -25.91
CA GLY A 103 11.14 -19.35 -25.98
C GLY A 103 11.62 -19.99 -24.67
N GLN A 104 11.68 -19.22 -23.58
CA GLN A 104 11.92 -19.72 -22.22
C GLN A 104 10.68 -19.47 -21.35
N PRO A 105 10.55 -20.17 -20.20
CA PRO A 105 9.58 -19.78 -19.19
C PRO A 105 9.76 -18.31 -18.79
N PRO A 106 8.67 -17.55 -18.59
CA PRO A 106 8.77 -16.18 -18.12
C PRO A 106 9.39 -16.12 -16.73
N ILE A 107 10.19 -15.07 -16.48
CA ILE A 107 10.81 -14.82 -15.18
C ILE A 107 9.78 -14.26 -14.21
N ILE A 108 8.92 -13.36 -14.71
CA ILE A 108 7.76 -12.82 -14.01
C ILE A 108 6.55 -13.12 -14.86
N ASP A 109 5.51 -13.73 -14.29
CA ASP A 109 4.21 -13.88 -14.93
C ASP A 109 3.11 -13.97 -13.87
N GLY A 110 2.39 -12.87 -13.67
CA GLY A 110 1.34 -12.86 -12.66
C GLY A 110 0.52 -11.59 -12.56
N GLU A 111 -0.54 -11.70 -11.77
CA GLU A 111 -1.44 -10.60 -11.43
C GLU A 111 -0.70 -9.60 -10.53
N LEU A 112 -0.72 -8.32 -10.90
CA LEU A 112 -0.09 -7.23 -10.13
C LEU A 112 -0.79 -7.03 -8.78
N TYR A 113 -0.07 -6.53 -7.79
CA TYR A 113 -0.67 -6.19 -6.48
C TYR A 113 -1.80 -5.17 -6.61
N ARG A 114 -1.62 -4.14 -7.46
CA ARG A 114 -2.60 -3.09 -7.75
C ARG A 114 -2.49 -2.64 -9.21
N PRO A 115 -3.54 -1.97 -9.74
CA PRO A 115 -3.55 -1.54 -11.12
C PRO A 115 -2.48 -0.47 -11.43
N VAL A 116 -1.93 -0.55 -12.64
CA VAL A 116 -0.94 0.39 -13.18
C VAL A 116 -1.51 1.16 -14.38
N LYS A 117 -1.00 2.37 -14.57
CA LYS A 117 -1.30 3.22 -15.72
C LYS A 117 -0.40 2.81 -16.88
N VAL A 118 -0.88 1.88 -17.70
CA VAL A 118 -0.08 1.16 -18.71
C VAL A 118 0.64 2.09 -19.68
N GLU A 119 -0.01 3.18 -20.09
CA GLU A 119 0.55 4.19 -21.00
C GLU A 119 1.78 4.94 -20.43
N ASP A 120 1.93 4.96 -19.11
CA ASP A 120 3.06 5.56 -18.39
C ASP A 120 4.04 4.47 -17.88
N CYS A 121 3.86 3.21 -18.29
CA CYS A 121 4.79 2.13 -17.99
C CYS A 121 5.72 1.90 -19.17
N PHE A 122 6.98 1.58 -18.89
CA PHE A 122 7.94 1.24 -19.93
C PHE A 122 8.99 0.26 -19.42
N TRP A 123 9.74 -0.32 -20.34
CA TRP A 123 10.87 -1.16 -19.99
C TRP A 123 12.06 -0.84 -20.88
N THR A 124 13.26 -1.07 -20.35
CA THR A 124 14.53 -0.87 -21.04
C THR A 124 15.43 -2.10 -20.85
N LEU A 125 16.37 -2.27 -21.76
CA LEU A 125 17.45 -3.26 -21.63
C LEU A 125 18.74 -2.50 -21.34
N GLU A 126 19.27 -2.68 -20.14
CA GLU A 126 20.47 -2.02 -19.64
C GLU A 126 21.69 -2.93 -19.84
N ASP A 127 22.76 -2.37 -20.41
CA ASP A 127 24.04 -3.04 -20.68
C ASP A 127 23.96 -4.42 -21.36
N GLN A 128 22.83 -4.75 -22.00
CA GLN A 128 22.55 -6.09 -22.54
C GLN A 128 22.63 -7.20 -21.47
N LYS A 129 22.38 -6.88 -20.20
CA LYS A 129 22.50 -7.80 -19.05
C LYS A 129 21.35 -7.70 -18.03
N SER A 130 20.54 -6.65 -18.07
CA SER A 130 19.39 -6.50 -17.18
C SER A 130 18.21 -5.83 -17.86
N ILE A 131 17.00 -6.28 -17.55
CA ILE A 131 15.75 -5.65 -17.99
C ILE A 131 15.27 -4.78 -16.83
N SER A 132 15.10 -3.49 -17.06
CA SER A 132 14.51 -2.56 -16.11
C SER A 132 13.07 -2.29 -16.54
N VAL A 133 12.11 -2.51 -15.64
CA VAL A 133 10.67 -2.34 -15.88
C VAL A 133 10.15 -1.30 -14.90
N LEU A 134 9.58 -0.22 -15.42
CA LEU A 134 8.95 0.84 -14.65
C LEU A 134 7.43 0.73 -14.78
N LEU A 135 6.77 0.57 -13.63
CA LEU A 135 5.32 0.47 -13.50
C LEU A 135 4.78 1.70 -12.78
N THR A 136 4.02 2.53 -13.49
CA THR A 136 3.38 3.71 -12.89
C THR A 136 2.08 3.30 -12.20
N LYS A 137 1.98 3.52 -10.89
CA LYS A 137 0.80 3.15 -10.10
C LYS A 137 -0.37 4.08 -10.42
N ILE A 138 -1.58 3.52 -10.51
CA ILE A 138 -2.81 4.35 -10.50
C ILE A 138 -3.04 4.89 -9.09
N ASP A 139 -2.90 4.03 -8.09
CA ASP A 139 -3.04 4.36 -6.68
C ASP A 139 -1.70 4.83 -6.09
N LYS A 140 -1.61 6.13 -5.82
CA LYS A 140 -0.40 6.79 -5.32
C LYS A 140 -0.36 6.94 -3.80
N MET A 141 -1.22 6.23 -3.08
CA MET A 141 -1.31 6.33 -1.61
C MET A 141 -0.83 5.06 -0.90
N HIS A 142 -0.59 3.97 -1.64
CA HIS A 142 -0.28 2.67 -1.04
C HIS A 142 1.06 2.10 -1.50
N TRP A 143 1.81 1.61 -0.51
CA TRP A 143 2.96 0.75 -0.72
C TRP A 143 2.50 -0.64 -1.18
N TRP A 144 3.23 -1.18 -2.15
CA TRP A 144 3.00 -2.53 -2.64
C TRP A 144 3.69 -3.52 -1.73
N LYS A 145 3.04 -4.66 -1.49
CA LYS A 145 3.60 -5.75 -0.69
C LYS A 145 4.41 -6.75 -1.53
N TRP A 146 4.14 -6.82 -2.82
CA TRP A 146 4.81 -7.66 -3.81
C TRP A 146 4.57 -7.06 -5.20
N VAL A 147 5.31 -7.49 -6.23
CA VAL A 147 5.05 -7.05 -7.61
C VAL A 147 3.90 -7.87 -8.19
N VAL A 148 4.02 -9.20 -8.14
CA VAL A 148 2.97 -10.12 -8.60
C VAL A 148 2.52 -11.08 -7.50
N LYS A 149 1.27 -11.50 -7.58
CA LYS A 149 0.63 -12.36 -6.58
C LYS A 149 1.37 -13.69 -6.45
N GLY A 150 1.58 -14.12 -5.19
CA GLY A 150 2.25 -15.39 -4.86
C GLY A 150 3.72 -15.24 -4.49
N GLU A 151 4.27 -14.03 -4.59
CA GLU A 151 5.61 -13.70 -4.12
C GLU A 151 5.67 -13.40 -2.62
N PRO A 152 6.87 -13.42 -2.01
CA PRO A 152 7.04 -13.02 -0.62
C PRO A 152 6.50 -11.62 -0.34
N GLU A 153 5.86 -11.46 0.82
CA GLU A 153 5.29 -10.18 1.23
C GLU A 153 6.33 -9.27 1.90
N LEU A 154 6.38 -8.02 1.48
CA LEU A 154 7.13 -6.95 2.09
C LEU A 154 6.41 -6.40 3.35
N ASP A 155 7.18 -6.17 4.41
CA ASP A 155 6.74 -5.42 5.59
C ASP A 155 6.63 -3.92 5.27
N THR A 156 5.45 -3.49 4.81
CA THR A 156 5.19 -2.09 4.44
C THR A 156 5.26 -1.12 5.62
N GLU A 157 5.23 -1.60 6.87
CA GLU A 157 5.41 -0.73 8.06
C GLU A 157 6.86 -0.23 8.20
N LYS A 158 7.82 -0.91 7.57
CA LYS A 158 9.26 -0.58 7.60
C LYS A 158 9.72 0.23 6.39
N VAL A 159 8.82 0.55 5.46
CA VAL A 159 9.14 1.31 4.27
C VAL A 159 9.34 2.78 4.62
N GLU A 160 10.44 3.37 4.13
CA GLU A 160 10.77 4.76 4.38
C GLU A 160 10.37 5.64 3.18
N PRO A 161 9.54 6.68 3.36
CA PRO A 161 9.21 7.60 2.27
C PRO A 161 10.48 8.34 1.79
N GLU A 162 10.56 8.65 0.49
CA GLU A 162 11.76 9.22 -0.14
C GLU A 162 12.30 10.48 0.54
N ILE A 163 11.42 11.30 1.10
CA ILE A 163 11.79 12.53 1.82
C ILE A 163 12.61 12.22 3.10
N THR A 164 12.51 11.00 3.63
CA THR A 164 13.13 10.59 4.90
C THR A 164 14.58 10.11 4.73
N ARG A 165 15.08 9.98 3.49
CA ARG A 165 16.48 9.62 3.23
C ARG A 165 17.40 10.83 3.40
N LEU A 166 17.38 11.39 4.61
CA LEU A 166 18.18 12.52 5.08
C LEU A 166 19.69 12.33 4.88
N SER A 167 20.14 11.09 4.69
CA SER A 167 21.53 10.74 4.39
C SER A 167 21.99 11.08 2.98
N GLU A 168 21.08 11.18 2.01
CA GLU A 168 21.39 11.44 0.59
C GLU A 168 21.11 12.90 0.18
N LEU A 169 20.49 13.68 1.07
CA LEU A 169 20.15 15.08 0.83
C LEU A 169 21.34 15.99 1.19
N ASP A 170 21.56 17.03 0.39
CA ASP A 170 22.50 18.10 0.72
C ASP A 170 22.19 18.66 2.12
N PRO A 171 23.20 19.06 2.92
CA PRO A 171 23.01 19.49 4.31
C PRO A 171 21.93 20.56 4.51
N GLU A 172 21.73 21.45 3.54
CA GLU A 172 20.72 22.52 3.56
C GLU A 172 19.28 21.98 3.37
N ILE A 173 19.09 21.05 2.44
CA ILE A 173 17.79 20.40 2.18
C ILE A 173 17.46 19.47 3.35
N ARG A 174 18.46 18.77 3.90
CA ARG A 174 18.31 17.94 5.10
C ARG A 174 17.77 18.74 6.29
N SER A 175 18.40 19.87 6.60
CA SER A 175 17.94 20.78 7.66
C SER A 175 16.51 21.27 7.42
N SER A 176 16.17 21.58 6.17
CA SER A 176 14.83 22.02 5.78
C SER A 176 13.78 20.92 5.97
N VAL A 177 14.09 19.68 5.56
CA VAL A 177 13.20 18.52 5.73
C VAL A 177 13.05 18.14 7.19
N GLU A 178 14.13 18.14 7.99
CA GLU A 178 14.07 17.91 9.43
C GLU A 178 13.15 18.94 10.11
N THR A 179 13.21 20.20 9.67
CA THR A 179 12.31 21.28 10.14
C THR A 179 10.86 20.99 9.76
N ILE A 180 10.58 20.66 8.50
CA ILE A 180 9.22 20.35 8.03
C ILE A 180 8.63 19.14 8.79
N MET A 181 9.44 18.10 9.02
CA MET A 181 9.00 16.92 9.79
C MET A 181 8.76 17.23 11.26
N PHE A 182 9.58 18.10 11.87
CA PHE A 182 9.38 18.59 13.22
C PHE A 182 8.08 19.40 13.33
N ASP A 183 7.87 20.34 12.42
CA ASP A 183 6.70 21.22 12.42
C ASP A 183 5.41 20.45 12.18
N GLN A 184 5.37 19.52 11.22
CA GLN A 184 4.21 18.66 11.01
C GLN A 184 3.84 17.84 12.26
N ARG A 185 4.84 17.38 13.02
CA ARG A 185 4.61 16.67 14.28
C ARG A 185 4.06 17.61 15.36
N GLN A 186 4.62 18.82 15.47
CA GLN A 186 4.15 19.84 16.41
C GLN A 186 2.71 20.23 16.12
N GLU A 187 2.37 20.53 14.86
CA GLU A 187 1.01 20.86 14.43
C GLU A 187 0.01 19.74 14.74
N ALA A 188 0.36 18.48 14.48
CA ALA A 188 -0.49 17.33 14.81
C ALA A 188 -0.75 17.19 16.31
N MET A 189 0.18 17.67 17.15
CA MET A 189 0.05 17.71 18.60
C MET A 189 -0.55 19.04 19.12
N GLY A 190 -0.86 19.99 18.23
CA GLY A 190 -1.28 21.35 18.60
C GLY A 190 -0.19 22.15 19.33
N LEU A 191 1.08 21.79 19.13
CA LEU A 191 2.25 22.45 19.69
C LEU A 191 2.82 23.46 18.67
N PRO A 192 3.52 24.51 19.13
CA PRO A 192 4.06 25.53 18.25
C PRO A 192 5.18 24.99 17.34
N THR A 193 5.20 25.46 16.09
CA THR A 193 6.27 25.15 15.11
C THR A 193 7.60 25.80 15.51
N LEU A 194 8.70 25.44 14.85
CA LEU A 194 10.03 26.00 15.12
C LEU A 194 10.04 27.53 14.98
N ASP A 195 9.42 28.06 13.93
CA ASP A 195 9.30 29.51 13.69
C ASP A 195 8.47 30.19 14.79
N GLU A 196 7.38 29.56 15.23
CA GLU A 196 6.55 30.07 16.32
C GLU A 196 7.29 30.06 17.65
N MET A 197 8.08 29.02 17.93
CA MET A 197 8.93 28.96 19.12
C MET A 197 9.96 30.09 19.12
N GLN A 198 10.66 30.31 18.00
CA GLN A 198 11.60 31.41 17.86
C GLN A 198 10.93 32.78 18.04
N ASN A 199 9.74 32.97 17.45
CA ASN A 199 8.96 34.18 17.63
C ASN A 199 8.52 34.39 19.08
N GLN A 200 8.12 33.34 19.78
CA GLN A 200 7.75 33.39 21.19
C GLN A 200 8.96 33.72 22.08
N GLU A 201 10.13 33.14 21.80
CA GLU A 201 11.38 33.46 22.52
C GLU A 201 11.81 34.91 22.29
N MET A 202 11.73 35.40 21.05
CA MET A 202 12.01 36.79 20.72
C MET A 202 11.04 37.73 21.42
N LEU A 203 9.74 37.41 21.44
CA LEU A 203 8.74 38.20 22.16
C LEU A 203 9.03 38.25 23.67
N LYS A 204 9.37 37.10 24.28
CA LYS A 204 9.77 37.02 25.70
C LYS A 204 11.00 37.88 25.99
N PHE A 205 12.02 37.82 25.14
CA PHE A 205 13.22 38.64 25.27
C PHE A 205 12.90 40.14 25.22
N ILE A 206 12.02 40.57 24.31
CA ILE A 206 11.59 41.98 24.21
C ILE A 206 10.80 42.39 25.45
N MET A 207 9.88 41.54 25.94
CA MET A 207 9.10 41.81 27.16
C MET A 207 9.99 41.95 28.40
N GLU A 208 11.03 41.13 28.51
CA GLU A 208 11.98 41.17 29.64
C GLU A 208 12.89 42.41 29.59
N LYS A 209 13.38 42.79 28.40
CA LYS A 209 14.22 43.97 28.23
C LYS A 209 13.46 45.29 28.28
N TYR A 210 12.20 45.28 27.87
CA TYR A 210 11.37 46.49 27.77
C TYR A 210 10.04 46.29 28.51
N PRO A 211 10.05 46.14 29.84
CA PRO A 211 8.85 45.88 30.65
C PRO A 211 7.85 47.06 30.68
N GLN A 212 8.24 48.22 30.14
CA GLN A 212 7.38 49.40 29.95
C GLN A 212 6.59 49.36 28.63
N MET A 213 6.85 48.39 27.75
CA MET A 213 6.18 48.24 26.46
C MET A 213 4.87 47.47 26.66
N ASP A 214 3.72 48.09 26.33
CA ASP A 214 2.39 47.51 26.52
C ASP A 214 2.00 46.60 25.34
N PHE A 215 2.03 45.28 25.57
CA PHE A 215 1.69 44.25 24.57
C PHE A 215 0.20 43.88 24.54
N SER A 216 -0.66 44.56 25.31
CA SER A 216 -2.09 44.26 25.37
C SER A 216 -2.83 44.41 24.03
N LYS A 217 -2.24 45.11 23.06
CA LYS A 217 -2.79 45.30 21.70
C LYS A 217 -2.40 44.21 20.69
N ALA A 218 -1.46 43.31 21.01
CA ALA A 218 -0.97 42.29 20.09
C ALA A 218 -1.73 40.95 20.16
N GLN A 219 -2.56 40.73 21.19
CA GLN A 219 -3.31 39.48 21.41
C GLN A 219 -4.70 39.43 20.75
N LYS A 220 -5.08 40.45 19.96
CA LYS A 220 -6.36 40.50 19.24
C LYS A 220 -6.12 40.66 17.74
N SER A 221 -5.76 39.57 17.08
CA SER A 221 -5.96 39.37 15.64
C SER A 221 -6.13 37.89 15.35
#